data_AF-A0A809R6D9-F1
#
_entry.id   AF-A0A809R6D9-F1
#
_cell.length_a   1.000
_cell.length_b   1.000
_cell.length_c   1.000
_cell.angle_alpha   90.00
_cell.angle_beta   90.00
_cell.angle_gamma   90.00
#
_symmetry.space_group_name_H-M   'P 1'
#
loop_
_entity.id
_entity.type
_entity.pdbx_description
1 polymer ?
#
loop_
_entity_poly.entity_id
_entity_poly.type
_entity_poly.pdbx_seq_one_letter_code
_entity_poly.pdbx_strand_id
1 'polypeptide(L)'
;MKSPYLAVTSLLIVLGTVLAMAVYDLKAFQVPELARIVFFHLPAALLSTGYLMFATWQAFQVARSSELRHDHRMAAAMRLAFVLGVLTLVTGSLFSKVQWGAWWNWDPRQTSFLLVMLIVGAFFALRAAIPDEIKAARASAGYALAASLPILFLVFVYPRLPQVVSLHPDVVRQGSMDGAYWGVLLLILAGMLLLTARIYRLDVACSELEARWEDTNGKLDDSGRPAPTGVVRPVDVSGQGGPTSARP
;
A
#
# COMPACT_ATOMS: atom_id res chain seq x y z
N MET A 1 19.94 -9.16 -18.66
CA MET A 1 19.80 -10.44 -17.93
C MET A 1 18.34 -10.64 -17.54
N LYS A 2 17.66 -11.69 -18.00
CA LYS A 2 16.28 -11.99 -17.56
C LYS A 2 16.34 -12.38 -16.08
N SER A 3 15.79 -11.56 -15.19
CA SER A 3 15.76 -11.89 -13.76
C SER A 3 14.88 -13.12 -13.55
N PRO A 4 15.40 -14.25 -13.02
CA PRO A 4 14.62 -15.46 -12.79
C PRO A 4 13.39 -15.20 -11.89
N TYR A 5 13.45 -14.13 -11.07
CA TYR A 5 12.37 -13.67 -10.23
C TYR A 5 11.08 -13.35 -11.01
N LEU A 6 11.20 -12.60 -12.11
CA LEU A 6 10.04 -12.19 -12.92
C LEU A 6 9.41 -13.41 -13.61
N ALA A 7 10.24 -14.36 -14.05
CA ALA A 7 9.76 -15.60 -14.65
C ALA A 7 9.00 -16.45 -13.62
N VAL A 8 9.54 -16.63 -12.41
CA VAL A 8 8.88 -17.39 -11.33
C VAL A 8 7.58 -16.71 -10.90
N THR A 9 7.60 -15.39 -10.68
CA THR A 9 6.41 -14.64 -10.27
C THR A 9 5.31 -14.73 -11.32
N SER A 10 5.66 -14.52 -12.60
CA SER A 10 4.71 -14.63 -13.71
C SER A 10 4.15 -16.04 -13.84
N LEU A 11 5.00 -17.06 -13.69
CA LEU A 11 4.57 -18.46 -13.72
C LEU A 11 3.57 -18.77 -12.61
N LEU A 12 3.84 -18.34 -11.37
CA LEU A 12 2.94 -18.57 -10.23
C LEU A 12 1.58 -17.88 -10.41
N ILE A 13 1.58 -16.62 -10.89
CA ILE A 13 0.34 -15.88 -11.14
C ILE A 13 -0.46 -16.51 -12.28
N VAL A 14 0.19 -16.86 -13.40
CA VAL A 14 -0.47 -17.49 -14.55
C VAL A 14 -1.02 -18.86 -14.17
N LEU A 15 -0.19 -19.71 -13.55
CA LEU A 15 -0.60 -21.04 -13.11
C LEU A 15 -1.73 -20.96 -12.07
N GLY A 16 -1.60 -20.08 -11.08
CA GLY A 16 -2.64 -19.83 -10.09
C GLY A 16 -3.95 -19.38 -10.73
N THR A 17 -3.90 -18.48 -11.72
CA THR A 17 -5.09 -18.02 -12.45
C THR A 17 -5.75 -19.16 -13.23
N VAL A 18 -4.97 -19.96 -13.95
CA VAL A 18 -5.50 -21.13 -14.70
C VAL A 18 -6.15 -22.13 -13.75
N LEU A 19 -5.49 -22.45 -12.64
CA LEU A 19 -6.04 -23.37 -11.63
C LEU A 19 -7.29 -22.79 -10.95
N ALA A 20 -7.33 -21.49 -10.68
CA ALA A 20 -8.51 -20.81 -10.13
C ALA A 20 -9.72 -20.88 -11.07
N MET A 21 -9.51 -20.98 -12.39
CA MET A 21 -10.59 -21.22 -13.36
C MET A 21 -10.96 -22.71 -13.50
N ALA A 22 -10.09 -23.63 -13.06
CA ALA A 22 -10.32 -25.06 -13.11
C ALA A 22 -10.95 -25.64 -11.83
N VAL A 23 -10.79 -24.98 -10.68
CA VAL A 23 -11.41 -25.39 -9.40
C VAL A 23 -12.94 -25.32 -9.50
N TYR A 24 -13.65 -26.16 -8.74
CA TYR A 24 -15.10 -26.19 -8.71
C TYR A 24 -15.70 -24.92 -8.05
N ASP A 25 -16.96 -24.63 -8.38
CA ASP A 25 -17.65 -23.45 -7.84
C ASP A 25 -18.17 -23.67 -6.41
N LEU A 26 -18.03 -22.65 -5.56
CA LEU A 26 -18.51 -22.69 -4.19
C LEU A 26 -20.01 -22.40 -4.12
N LYS A 27 -20.80 -23.43 -3.84
CA LYS A 27 -22.28 -23.34 -3.68
C LYS A 27 -22.75 -22.43 -2.54
N ALA A 28 -21.84 -21.98 -1.68
CA ALA A 28 -22.13 -21.06 -0.57
C ALA A 28 -22.44 -19.63 -1.03
N PHE A 29 -22.12 -19.28 -2.28
CA PHE A 29 -22.40 -17.96 -2.86
C PHE A 29 -23.71 -17.95 -3.65
N GLN A 30 -24.35 -16.79 -3.80
CA GLN A 30 -25.58 -16.66 -4.61
C GLN A 30 -25.32 -16.93 -6.09
N VAL A 31 -24.16 -16.49 -6.57
CA VAL A 31 -23.64 -16.72 -7.93
C VAL A 31 -22.28 -17.45 -7.80
N PRO A 32 -22.26 -18.79 -7.75
CA PRO A 32 -21.06 -19.58 -7.48
C PRO A 32 -19.93 -19.39 -8.50
N GLU A 33 -20.25 -19.30 -9.78
CA GLU A 33 -19.28 -19.23 -10.88
C GLU A 33 -18.46 -17.93 -10.86
N LEU A 34 -19.06 -16.83 -10.41
CA LEU A 34 -18.41 -15.52 -10.30
C LEU A 34 -17.69 -15.33 -8.95
N ALA A 35 -17.85 -16.26 -8.00
CA ALA A 35 -17.14 -16.22 -6.72
C ALA A 35 -15.63 -16.48 -6.84
N ARG A 36 -15.14 -16.88 -8.02
CA ARG A 36 -13.71 -17.04 -8.32
C ARG A 36 -12.90 -15.76 -8.13
N ILE A 37 -13.54 -14.58 -8.15
CA ILE A 37 -12.88 -13.31 -7.79
C ILE A 37 -12.26 -13.33 -6.38
N VAL A 38 -12.76 -14.17 -5.47
CA VAL A 38 -12.21 -14.35 -4.11
C VAL A 38 -10.73 -14.73 -4.14
N PHE A 39 -10.28 -15.49 -5.16
CA PHE A 39 -8.88 -15.88 -5.32
C PHE A 39 -7.92 -14.70 -5.50
N PHE A 40 -8.41 -13.54 -5.94
CA PHE A 40 -7.61 -12.32 -6.10
C PHE A 40 -7.97 -11.27 -5.04
N HIS A 41 -9.25 -11.16 -4.71
CA HIS A 41 -9.75 -10.22 -3.71
C HIS A 41 -9.18 -10.51 -2.31
N LEU A 42 -9.23 -11.77 -1.86
CA LEU A 42 -8.79 -12.15 -0.52
C LEU A 42 -7.26 -11.96 -0.36
N PRO A 43 -6.41 -12.44 -1.29
CA PRO A 43 -4.98 -12.14 -1.21
C PRO A 43 -4.66 -10.64 -1.27
N ALA A 44 -5.35 -9.85 -2.10
CA ALA A 44 -5.16 -8.40 -2.13
C ALA A 44 -5.46 -7.75 -0.76
N ALA A 45 -6.56 -8.15 -0.10
CA ALA A 45 -6.95 -7.63 1.20
C ALA A 45 -5.94 -8.01 2.31
N LEU A 46 -5.48 -9.27 2.29
CA LEU A 46 -4.46 -9.78 3.22
C LEU A 46 -3.11 -9.07 3.04
N LEU A 47 -2.66 -8.92 1.80
CA LEU A 47 -1.40 -8.22 1.50
C LEU A 47 -1.51 -6.74 1.83
N SER A 48 -2.61 -6.06 1.51
CA SER A 48 -2.83 -4.66 1.90
C SER A 48 -2.66 -4.48 3.40
N THR A 49 -3.39 -5.28 4.19
CA THR A 49 -3.31 -5.23 5.67
C THR A 49 -1.92 -5.63 6.18
N GLY A 50 -1.28 -6.63 5.58
CA GLY A 50 0.09 -7.04 5.92
C GLY A 50 1.12 -5.93 5.69
N TYR A 51 1.01 -5.19 4.58
CA TYR A 51 1.85 -4.02 4.32
C TYR A 51 1.56 -2.87 5.29
N LEU A 52 0.31 -2.66 5.73
CA LEU A 52 0.01 -1.68 6.80
C LEU A 52 0.73 -2.05 8.10
N MET A 53 0.67 -3.31 8.51
CA MET A 53 1.36 -3.78 9.73
C MET A 53 2.88 -3.65 9.59
N PHE A 54 3.42 -3.99 8.42
CA PHE A 54 4.83 -3.80 8.14
C PHE A 54 5.23 -2.32 8.11
N ALA A 55 4.38 -1.43 7.59
CA ALA A 55 4.60 0.03 7.65
C ALA A 55 4.61 0.54 9.10
N THR A 56 3.68 0.06 9.95
CA THR A 56 3.68 0.36 11.39
C THR A 56 4.97 -0.11 12.08
N TRP A 57 5.49 -1.28 11.72
CA TRP A 57 6.78 -1.74 12.22
C TRP A 57 7.92 -0.80 11.79
N GLN A 58 7.97 -0.37 10.53
CA GLN A 58 8.97 0.60 10.08
C GLN A 58 8.79 1.96 10.77
N ALA A 59 7.55 2.40 11.02
CA ALA A 59 7.26 3.62 11.77
C ALA A 59 7.82 3.57 13.20
N PHE A 60 7.71 2.43 13.87
CA PHE A 60 8.35 2.21 15.18
C PHE A 60 9.88 2.36 15.09
N GLN A 61 10.50 1.82 14.03
CA GLN A 61 11.94 1.96 13.79
C GLN A 61 12.35 3.43 13.54
N VAL A 62 11.56 4.18 12.77
CA VAL A 62 11.75 5.64 12.57
C VAL A 62 11.69 6.37 13.90
N ALA A 63 10.72 6.05 14.77
CA ALA A 63 10.61 6.67 16.08
C ALA A 63 11.82 6.38 16.98
N ARG A 64 12.46 5.22 16.83
CA ARG A 64 13.62 4.81 17.64
C ARG A 64 14.96 5.38 17.14
N SER A 65 15.23 5.35 15.84
CA SER A 65 16.55 5.72 15.29
C SER A 65 16.56 7.03 14.48
N SER A 66 15.40 7.58 14.10
CA SER A 66 15.28 8.74 13.18
C SER A 66 16.03 8.57 11.86
N GLU A 67 16.34 7.34 11.44
CA GLU A 67 17.03 7.06 10.19
C GLU A 67 16.04 7.10 9.01
N LEU A 68 16.35 7.92 7.98
CA LEU A 68 15.54 8.05 6.76
C LEU A 68 15.36 6.73 6.00
N ARG A 69 16.29 5.78 6.15
CA ARG A 69 16.15 4.43 5.58
C ARG A 69 14.87 3.73 6.04
N HIS A 70 14.51 3.83 7.32
CA HIS A 70 13.26 3.24 7.81
C HIS A 70 12.03 4.00 7.30
N ASP A 71 12.18 5.30 7.07
CA ASP A 71 11.12 6.14 6.53
C ASP A 71 10.82 5.81 5.05
N HIS A 72 11.84 5.64 4.20
CA HIS A 72 11.63 5.17 2.82
C HIS A 72 10.92 3.81 2.77
N ARG A 73 11.29 2.89 3.67
CA ARG A 73 10.65 1.57 3.82
C ARG A 73 9.19 1.69 4.25
N MET A 74 8.90 2.54 5.24
CA MET A 74 7.54 2.83 5.69
C MET A 74 6.70 3.41 4.54
N ALA A 75 7.22 4.40 3.83
CA ALA A 75 6.52 5.05 2.71
C ALA A 75 6.21 4.05 1.59
N ALA A 76 7.18 3.24 1.17
CA ALA A 76 6.99 2.21 0.15
C ALA A 76 5.95 1.16 0.56
N ALA A 77 5.98 0.71 1.82
CA ALA A 77 4.98 -0.20 2.36
C ALA A 77 3.58 0.42 2.36
N MET A 78 3.45 1.69 2.76
CA MET A 78 2.16 2.40 2.75
C MET A 78 1.59 2.56 1.34
N ARG A 79 2.43 2.87 0.33
CA ARG A 79 2.01 2.97 -1.08
C ARG A 79 1.45 1.64 -1.59
N LEU A 80 2.14 0.53 -1.30
CA LEU A 80 1.65 -0.80 -1.66
C LEU A 80 0.37 -1.16 -0.94
N ALA A 81 0.28 -0.90 0.36
CA ALA A 81 -0.94 -1.10 1.13
C ALA A 81 -2.13 -0.36 0.53
N PHE A 82 -1.91 0.89 0.11
CA PHE A 82 -2.94 1.73 -0.51
C PHE A 82 -3.38 1.19 -1.88
N VAL A 83 -2.44 0.88 -2.78
CA VAL A 83 -2.77 0.33 -4.11
C VAL A 83 -3.53 -0.99 -3.99
N LEU A 84 -3.05 -1.90 -3.14
CA LEU A 84 -3.73 -3.17 -2.87
C LEU A 84 -5.09 -2.96 -2.21
N GLY A 85 -5.21 -1.99 -1.31
CA GLY A 85 -6.47 -1.68 -0.65
C GLY A 85 -7.52 -1.08 -1.59
N VAL A 86 -7.09 -0.20 -2.51
CA VAL A 86 -7.97 0.28 -3.60
C VAL A 86 -8.41 -0.89 -4.48
N LEU A 87 -7.50 -1.79 -4.84
CA LEU A 87 -7.85 -3.01 -5.58
C LEU A 87 -8.86 -3.87 -4.82
N THR A 88 -8.70 -4.03 -3.51
CA THR A 88 -9.65 -4.73 -2.63
C THR A 88 -11.03 -4.06 -2.63
N LEU A 89 -11.11 -2.73 -2.55
CA LEU A 89 -12.39 -2.00 -2.61
C LEU A 89 -13.08 -2.18 -3.96
N VAL A 90 -12.36 -2.03 -5.06
CA VAL A 90 -12.90 -2.17 -6.42
C VAL A 90 -13.41 -3.59 -6.65
N THR A 91 -12.59 -4.59 -6.34
CA THR A 91 -12.97 -6.00 -6.50
C THR A 91 -14.11 -6.41 -5.54
N GLY A 92 -14.13 -5.86 -4.32
CA GLY A 92 -15.20 -6.07 -3.36
C GLY A 92 -16.53 -5.44 -3.80
N SER A 93 -16.49 -4.25 -4.39
CA SER A 93 -17.67 -3.58 -4.96
C SER A 93 -18.23 -4.34 -6.17
N LEU A 94 -17.36 -4.86 -7.04
CA LEU A 94 -17.76 -5.72 -8.15
C LEU A 94 -18.41 -7.00 -7.66
N PHE A 95 -17.80 -7.68 -6.67
CA PHE A 95 -18.37 -8.86 -6.04
C PHE A 95 -19.73 -8.57 -5.40
N SER A 96 -19.85 -7.43 -4.72
CA SER A 96 -21.11 -6.94 -4.12
C SER A 96 -22.21 -6.78 -5.17
N LYS A 97 -21.88 -6.19 -6.33
CA LYS A 97 -22.84 -6.02 -7.42
C LYS A 97 -23.34 -7.35 -7.95
N VAL A 98 -22.45 -8.32 -8.09
CA VAL A 98 -22.77 -9.66 -8.59
C VAL A 98 -23.60 -10.45 -7.58
N GLN A 99 -23.22 -10.45 -6.31
CA GLN A 99 -23.87 -11.29 -5.30
C GLN A 99 -25.14 -10.69 -4.71
N TRP A 100 -25.26 -9.35 -4.65
CA TRP A 100 -26.37 -8.70 -3.94
C TRP A 100 -27.06 -7.61 -4.76
N GLY A 101 -26.72 -7.47 -6.05
CA GLY A 101 -27.37 -6.53 -6.97
C GLY A 101 -26.96 -5.07 -6.81
N ALA A 102 -26.18 -4.71 -5.79
CA ALA A 102 -25.72 -3.35 -5.50
C ALA A 102 -24.20 -3.26 -5.36
N TRP A 103 -23.60 -2.20 -5.94
CA TRP A 103 -22.15 -1.92 -5.85
C TRP A 103 -21.67 -1.67 -4.42
N TRP A 104 -22.56 -1.18 -3.56
CA TRP A 104 -22.29 -0.86 -2.18
C TRP A 104 -23.52 -1.15 -1.33
N ASN A 105 -23.33 -1.92 -0.25
CA ASN A 105 -24.42 -2.33 0.64
C ASN A 105 -24.29 -1.74 2.04
N TRP A 106 -23.33 -0.81 2.27
CA TRP A 106 -23.00 -0.32 3.60
C TRP A 106 -22.68 -1.43 4.60
N ASP A 107 -22.20 -2.56 4.09
CA ASP A 107 -21.80 -3.69 4.92
C ASP A 107 -20.66 -3.27 5.87
N PRO A 108 -20.64 -3.77 7.12
CA PRO A 108 -19.60 -3.44 8.09
C PRO A 108 -18.17 -3.66 7.57
N ARG A 109 -17.89 -4.71 6.79
CA ARG A 109 -16.55 -4.95 6.22
C ARG A 109 -16.24 -3.97 5.09
N GLN A 110 -17.20 -3.72 4.21
CA GLN A 110 -17.04 -2.73 3.13
C GLN A 110 -16.73 -1.35 3.70
N THR A 111 -17.57 -0.89 4.63
CA THR A 111 -17.45 0.43 5.25
C THR A 111 -16.19 0.56 6.09
N SER A 112 -15.86 -0.45 6.91
CA SER A 112 -14.59 -0.48 7.65
C SER A 112 -13.38 -0.35 6.74
N PHE A 113 -13.35 -1.09 5.64
CA PHE A 113 -12.20 -1.08 4.75
C PHE A 113 -12.08 0.25 4.00
N LEU A 114 -13.20 0.89 3.65
CA LEU A 114 -13.22 2.26 3.14
C LEU A 114 -12.63 3.25 4.17
N LEU A 115 -13.03 3.16 5.44
CA LEU A 115 -12.49 4.01 6.51
C LEU A 115 -10.97 3.80 6.67
N VAL A 116 -10.49 2.55 6.59
CA VAL A 116 -9.06 2.25 6.58
C VAL A 116 -8.35 2.93 5.41
N MET A 117 -8.94 2.93 4.21
CA MET A 117 -8.36 3.64 3.06
C MET A 117 -8.34 5.16 3.23
N LEU A 118 -9.33 5.74 3.91
CA LEU A 118 -9.30 7.17 4.25
C LEU A 118 -8.21 7.50 5.28
N ILE A 119 -8.00 6.64 6.27
CA ILE A 119 -6.89 6.76 7.24
C ILE A 119 -5.54 6.69 6.50
N VAL A 120 -5.38 5.75 5.58
CA VAL A 120 -4.16 5.64 4.76
C VAL A 120 -4.00 6.86 3.84
N GLY A 121 -5.09 7.39 3.28
CA GLY A 121 -5.06 8.63 2.49
C GLY A 121 -4.58 9.83 3.32
N ALA A 122 -5.05 9.93 4.57
CA ALA A 122 -4.63 10.98 5.49
C ALA A 122 -3.14 10.89 5.87
N PHE A 123 -2.54 9.69 5.92
CA PHE A 123 -1.09 9.54 6.04
C PHE A 123 -0.35 10.24 4.88
N PHE A 124 -0.78 10.05 3.63
CA PHE A 124 -0.14 10.69 2.48
C PHE A 124 -0.34 12.21 2.47
N ALA A 125 -1.55 12.66 2.81
CA ALA A 125 -1.85 14.09 2.92
C ALA A 125 -0.99 14.78 3.98
N LEU A 126 -0.85 14.17 5.16
CA LEU A 126 0.01 14.67 6.24
C LEU A 126 1.47 14.77 5.78
N ARG A 127 1.98 13.71 5.15
CA ARG A 127 3.36 13.67 4.68
C ARG A 127 3.63 14.74 3.62
N ALA A 128 2.72 14.93 2.67
CA ALA A 128 2.84 15.93 1.60
C ALA A 128 2.76 17.37 2.13
N ALA A 129 2.10 17.60 3.26
CA ALA A 129 1.95 18.92 3.86
C ALA A 129 3.20 19.44 4.58
N ILE A 130 4.21 18.58 4.83
CA ILE A 130 5.41 18.94 5.58
C ILE A 130 6.62 18.97 4.62
N PRO A 131 7.19 20.16 4.33
CA PRO A 131 8.31 20.26 3.38
C PRO A 131 9.63 19.68 3.88
N ASP A 132 9.86 19.73 5.20
CA ASP A 132 11.07 19.22 5.84
C ASP A 132 10.98 17.70 5.96
N GLU A 133 11.86 16.98 5.25
CA GLU A 133 11.80 15.53 5.12
C GLU A 133 11.92 14.81 6.49
N ILE A 134 12.77 15.30 7.39
CA ILE A 134 12.97 14.70 8.71
C ILE A 134 11.72 14.91 9.58
N LYS A 135 11.13 16.10 9.54
CA LYS A 135 9.87 16.37 10.25
C LYS A 135 8.72 15.57 9.65
N ALA A 136 8.64 15.46 8.32
CA ALA A 136 7.64 14.68 7.62
C ALA A 136 7.74 13.20 8.00
N ALA A 137 8.95 12.65 8.04
CA ALA A 137 9.21 11.27 8.46
C ALA A 137 8.73 11.00 9.90
N ARG A 138 9.09 11.88 10.84
CA ARG A 138 8.69 11.73 12.26
C ARG A 138 7.19 11.88 12.46
N ALA A 139 6.56 12.87 11.83
CA ALA A 139 5.12 13.08 11.91
C ALA A 139 4.35 11.90 11.28
N SER A 140 4.79 11.44 10.12
CA SER A 140 4.21 10.28 9.42
C SER A 140 4.35 8.99 10.24
N ALA A 141 5.49 8.79 10.89
CA ALA A 141 5.71 7.63 11.76
C ALA A 141 4.78 7.66 12.99
N GLY A 142 4.66 8.81 13.66
CA GLY A 142 3.71 8.99 14.76
C GLY A 142 2.27 8.72 14.34
N TYR A 143 1.86 9.22 13.17
CA TYR A 143 0.55 8.95 12.61
C TYR A 143 0.33 7.46 12.31
N ALA A 144 1.28 6.81 11.63
CA ALA A 144 1.17 5.38 11.29
C ALA A 144 1.08 4.47 12.52
N LEU A 145 1.78 4.83 13.60
CA LEU A 145 1.68 4.15 14.90
C LEU A 145 0.29 4.36 15.53
N ALA A 146 -0.18 5.60 15.60
CA ALA A 146 -1.50 5.92 16.17
C ALA A 146 -2.65 5.29 15.36
N ALA A 147 -2.54 5.28 14.03
CA ALA A 147 -3.52 4.71 13.11
C ALA A 147 -3.57 3.19 13.13
N SER A 148 -2.50 2.50 13.58
CA SER A 148 -2.45 1.04 13.57
C SER A 148 -3.57 0.38 14.39
N LEU A 149 -3.90 0.96 15.55
CA LEU A 149 -4.95 0.46 16.43
C LEU A 149 -6.36 0.55 15.81
N PRO A 150 -6.84 1.73 15.34
CA PRO A 150 -8.13 1.81 14.67
C PRO A 150 -8.18 0.97 13.39
N ILE A 151 -7.08 0.87 12.63
CA ILE A 151 -7.01 -0.01 11.45
C ILE A 151 -7.26 -1.48 11.85
N LEU A 152 -6.53 -1.98 12.85
CA LEU A 152 -6.70 -3.35 13.33
C LEU A 152 -8.11 -3.61 13.85
N PHE A 153 -8.67 -2.65 14.59
CA PHE A 153 -10.04 -2.74 15.08
C PHE A 153 -11.05 -2.83 13.91
N LEU A 154 -10.95 -1.93 12.93
CA LEU A 154 -11.87 -1.88 11.79
C LEU A 154 -11.81 -3.13 10.90
N VAL A 155 -10.62 -3.71 10.71
CA VAL A 155 -10.43 -4.88 9.83
C VAL A 155 -10.78 -6.19 10.55
N PHE A 156 -10.31 -6.36 11.79
CA PHE A 156 -10.35 -7.66 12.46
C PHE A 156 -11.45 -7.77 13.51
N VAL A 157 -11.72 -6.71 14.26
CA VAL A 157 -12.60 -6.76 15.44
C VAL A 157 -14.03 -6.37 15.08
N TYR A 158 -14.24 -5.14 14.61
CA TYR A 158 -15.58 -4.57 14.38
C TYR A 158 -16.49 -5.46 13.53
N PRO A 159 -16.06 -6.00 12.37
CA PRO A 159 -16.95 -6.79 11.52
C PRO A 159 -17.24 -8.21 12.04
N ARG A 160 -16.69 -8.57 13.21
CA ARG A 160 -16.87 -9.88 13.88
C ARG A 160 -17.57 -9.75 15.23
N LEU A 161 -17.99 -8.54 15.62
CA LEU A 161 -18.76 -8.35 16.83
C LEU A 161 -20.12 -9.06 16.73
N PRO A 162 -20.60 -9.73 17.79
CA PRO A 162 -21.85 -10.49 17.75
C PRO A 162 -23.08 -9.68 17.36
N GLN A 163 -23.07 -8.37 17.64
CA GLN A 163 -24.16 -7.44 17.35
C GLN A 163 -24.13 -6.91 15.91
N VAL A 164 -23.08 -7.20 15.15
CA VAL A 164 -22.85 -6.65 13.82
C VAL A 164 -23.23 -7.70 12.77
N VAL A 165 -24.29 -7.43 12.02
CA VAL A 165 -24.74 -8.30 10.92
C VAL A 165 -24.01 -7.91 9.64
N SER A 166 -23.36 -8.88 9.00
CA SER A 166 -22.63 -8.70 7.75
C SER A 166 -23.17 -9.63 6.68
N LEU A 167 -23.29 -9.12 5.46
CA LEU A 167 -23.61 -9.90 4.26
C LEU A 167 -22.42 -10.75 3.81
N HIS A 168 -21.22 -10.40 4.25
CA HIS A 168 -19.98 -11.02 3.78
C HIS A 168 -19.92 -12.50 4.16
N PRO A 169 -19.79 -13.42 3.18
CA PRO A 169 -19.71 -14.85 3.46
C PRO A 169 -18.48 -15.17 4.29
N ASP A 170 -18.64 -15.93 5.36
CA ASP A 170 -17.54 -16.38 6.21
C ASP A 170 -17.06 -17.77 5.78
N VAL A 171 -16.64 -17.85 4.51
CA VAL A 171 -16.25 -19.11 3.83
C VAL A 171 -15.14 -19.87 4.54
N VAL A 172 -14.27 -19.15 5.26
CA VAL A 172 -13.19 -19.72 6.06
C VAL A 172 -13.74 -20.36 7.33
N ARG A 173 -14.57 -19.66 8.10
CA ARG A 173 -15.14 -20.20 9.36
C ARG A 173 -16.15 -21.32 9.11
N GLN A 174 -16.85 -21.26 7.99
CA GLN A 174 -17.84 -22.28 7.60
C GLN A 174 -17.20 -23.56 7.04
N GLY A 175 -15.88 -23.61 6.86
CA GLY A 175 -15.18 -24.82 6.37
C GLY A 175 -15.54 -25.18 4.93
N SER A 176 -16.01 -24.21 4.14
CA SER A 176 -16.53 -24.44 2.79
C SER A 176 -15.46 -24.70 1.72
N MET A 177 -14.17 -24.53 2.06
CA MET A 177 -13.02 -24.67 1.15
C MET A 177 -12.19 -25.91 1.51
N ASP A 178 -12.06 -26.84 0.58
CA ASP A 178 -11.18 -28.01 0.73
C ASP A 178 -9.69 -27.67 0.47
N GLY A 179 -8.83 -28.68 0.60
CA GLY A 179 -7.38 -28.51 0.41
C GLY A 179 -6.98 -28.06 -1.00
N ALA A 180 -7.73 -28.41 -2.04
CA ALA A 180 -7.43 -27.96 -3.40
C ALA A 180 -7.74 -26.47 -3.57
N TYR A 181 -8.87 -26.02 -3.03
CA TYR A 181 -9.25 -24.60 -3.02
C TYR A 181 -8.21 -23.75 -2.26
N TRP A 182 -7.79 -24.21 -1.08
CA TRP A 182 -6.72 -23.57 -0.32
C TRP A 182 -5.38 -23.57 -1.05
N GLY A 183 -5.03 -24.67 -1.73
CA GLY A 183 -3.80 -24.77 -2.51
C GLY A 183 -3.71 -23.70 -3.61
N VAL A 184 -4.80 -23.48 -4.35
CA VAL A 184 -4.86 -22.44 -5.38
C VAL A 184 -4.81 -21.03 -4.79
N LEU A 185 -5.54 -20.80 -3.69
CA LEU A 185 -5.51 -19.51 -2.99
C LEU A 185 -4.10 -19.16 -2.49
N LEU A 186 -3.40 -20.12 -1.89
CA LEU A 186 -2.02 -19.94 -1.41
C LEU A 186 -1.03 -19.75 -2.56
N LEU A 187 -1.24 -20.43 -3.69
CA LEU A 187 -0.41 -20.26 -4.89
C LEU A 187 -0.51 -18.83 -5.44
N ILE A 188 -1.73 -18.30 -5.57
CA ILE A 188 -1.96 -16.92 -6.02
C ILE A 188 -1.43 -15.92 -4.99
N LEU A 189 -1.68 -16.16 -3.70
CA LEU A 189 -1.15 -15.33 -2.62
C LEU A 189 0.39 -15.27 -2.68
N ALA A 190 1.06 -16.40 -2.88
CA ALA A 190 2.51 -16.45 -3.03
C ALA A 190 2.98 -15.67 -4.28
N GLY A 191 2.33 -15.86 -5.42
CA GLY A 191 2.63 -15.11 -6.64
C GLY A 191 2.47 -13.59 -6.45
N MET A 192 1.36 -13.16 -5.85
CA MET A 192 1.11 -11.75 -5.54
C MET A 192 2.10 -11.20 -4.52
N LEU A 193 2.42 -11.95 -3.45
CA LEU A 193 3.40 -11.56 -2.44
C LEU A 193 4.78 -11.35 -3.06
N LEU A 194 5.22 -12.26 -3.94
CA LEU A 194 6.49 -12.09 -4.65
C LEU A 194 6.43 -10.85 -5.55
N LEU A 195 5.36 -10.65 -6.30
CA LEU A 195 5.22 -9.46 -7.14
C LEU A 195 5.33 -8.17 -6.31
N THR A 196 4.55 -8.05 -5.24
CA THR A 196 4.53 -6.86 -4.40
C THR A 196 5.83 -6.69 -3.63
N ALA A 197 6.48 -7.78 -3.20
CA ALA A 197 7.78 -7.72 -2.55
C ALA A 197 8.87 -7.21 -3.50
N ARG A 198 8.77 -7.54 -4.80
CA ARG A 198 9.70 -6.99 -5.80
C ARG A 198 9.46 -5.51 -6.04
N ILE A 199 8.20 -5.12 -6.19
CA ILE A 199 7.83 -3.70 -6.34
C ILE A 199 8.31 -2.92 -5.12
N TYR A 200 8.07 -3.42 -3.91
CA TYR A 200 8.55 -2.84 -2.66
C TYR A 200 10.07 -2.61 -2.67
N ARG A 201 10.86 -3.63 -3.04
CA ARG A 201 12.32 -3.52 -3.08
C ARG A 201 12.80 -2.53 -4.13
N LEU A 202 12.13 -2.46 -5.27
CA LEU A 202 12.44 -1.49 -6.32
C LEU A 202 12.14 -0.06 -5.85
N ASP A 203 10.99 0.14 -5.22
CA ASP A 203 10.54 1.43 -4.70
C ASP A 203 11.50 1.97 -3.61
N VAL A 204 11.86 1.11 -2.64
CA VAL A 204 12.87 1.46 -1.62
C VAL A 204 14.23 1.77 -2.26
N ALA A 205 14.67 0.94 -3.22
CA ALA A 205 15.94 1.18 -3.90
C ALA A 205 15.94 2.50 -4.69
N CYS A 206 14.83 2.84 -5.36
CA CYS A 206 14.70 4.12 -6.06
C CYS A 206 14.74 5.29 -5.07
N SER A 207 14.00 5.19 -3.96
CA SER A 207 13.98 6.23 -2.91
C SER A 207 15.37 6.44 -2.30
N GLU A 208 16.09 5.37 -1.99
CA GLU A 208 17.46 5.46 -1.45
C GLU A 208 18.47 6.00 -2.48
N LEU A 209 18.30 5.69 -3.77
CA LEU A 209 19.14 6.23 -4.84
C LEU A 209 18.88 7.72 -5.07
N GLU A 210 17.63 8.15 -5.01
CA GLU A 210 17.23 9.56 -5.11
C GLU A 210 17.82 10.37 -3.97
N ALA A 211 17.68 9.92 -2.72
CA ALA A 211 18.27 10.58 -1.55
C ALA A 211 19.82 10.68 -1.65
N ARG A 212 20.48 9.62 -2.15
CA ARG A 212 21.94 9.63 -2.38
C ARG A 212 22.33 10.58 -3.51
N TRP A 213 21.52 10.67 -4.55
CA TRP A 213 21.75 11.58 -5.66
C TRP A 213 21.61 13.04 -5.21
N GLU A 214 20.59 13.37 -4.42
CA GLU A 214 20.41 14.70 -3.82
C GLU A 214 21.57 15.09 -2.90
N ASP A 215 22.02 14.19 -2.03
CA ASP A 215 23.19 14.43 -1.15
C ASP A 215 24.48 14.65 -1.96
N THR A 216 24.68 13.86 -3.04
CA THR A 216 25.85 14.01 -3.90
C THR A 216 25.79 15.32 -4.69
N ASN A 217 24.63 15.63 -5.29
CA ASN A 217 24.44 16.85 -6.09
C ASN A 217 24.51 18.11 -5.22
N GLY A 218 24.00 18.05 -3.98
CA GLY A 218 24.12 19.13 -3.00
C GLY A 218 25.57 19.42 -2.58
N LYS A 219 26.48 18.45 -2.77
CA LYS A 219 27.93 18.60 -2.52
C LYS A 219 28.71 19.05 -3.75
N LEU A 220 28.07 19.24 -4.90
CA LEU A 220 28.72 19.67 -6.14
C LEU A 220 28.33 21.12 -6.49
N ASP A 221 29.28 21.88 -7.02
CA ASP A 221 29.04 23.20 -7.62
C ASP A 221 28.36 23.07 -9.00
N ASP A 222 27.95 24.19 -9.59
CA ASP A 222 27.26 24.20 -10.90
C ASP A 222 28.11 23.66 -12.07
N SER A 223 29.41 23.42 -11.83
CA SER A 223 30.34 22.80 -12.79
C SER A 223 30.62 21.32 -12.49
N GLY A 224 29.96 20.74 -11.49
CA GLY A 224 30.14 19.35 -11.07
C GLY A 224 31.40 19.08 -10.25
N ARG A 225 32.03 20.11 -9.66
CA ARG A 225 33.19 19.98 -8.76
C ARG A 225 32.73 19.97 -7.29
N PRO A 226 33.51 19.41 -6.35
CA PRO A 226 33.17 19.47 -4.92
C PRO A 226 32.99 20.91 -4.46
N ALA A 227 31.81 21.23 -3.91
CA ALA A 227 31.50 22.55 -3.40
C ALA A 227 32.43 22.89 -2.21
N PRO A 228 33.10 24.06 -2.20
CA PRO A 228 33.92 24.48 -1.07
C PRO A 228 33.09 24.50 0.21
N THR A 229 33.61 23.90 1.29
CA THR A 229 32.93 23.87 2.59
C THR A 229 32.66 25.30 3.07
N GLY A 230 31.39 25.66 3.26
CA GLY A 230 30.98 26.95 3.84
C GLY A 230 30.32 27.94 2.88
N VAL A 231 30.19 27.63 1.59
CA VAL A 231 29.45 28.49 0.65
C VAL A 231 27.97 28.09 0.62
N VAL A 232 27.13 28.86 1.32
CA VAL A 232 25.67 28.80 1.15
C VAL A 232 25.34 29.40 -0.22
N ARG A 233 24.64 28.66 -1.09
CA ARG A 233 24.18 29.18 -2.39
C ARG A 233 23.33 30.45 -2.17
N PRO A 234 23.57 31.55 -2.89
CA PRO A 234 22.56 32.58 -3.04
C PRO A 234 21.37 31.98 -3.80
N VAL A 235 20.16 32.13 -3.26
CA VAL A 235 18.93 31.91 -4.02
C VAL A 235 18.85 33.03 -5.03
N ASP A 236 18.77 32.71 -6.32
CA ASP A 236 18.62 33.73 -7.36
C ASP A 236 17.23 34.37 -7.27
N VAL A 237 17.18 35.66 -6.92
CA VAL A 237 15.94 36.45 -6.76
C VAL A 237 15.58 37.20 -8.05
N SER A 238 16.28 36.94 -9.16
CA SER A 238 16.14 37.67 -10.43
C SER A 238 14.74 37.61 -11.08
N GLY A 239 13.82 36.79 -10.56
CA GLY A 239 12.42 36.73 -10.98
C GLY A 239 11.44 37.67 -10.29
N GLN A 240 11.80 38.36 -9.19
CA GLN A 240 10.91 39.33 -8.54
C GLN A 240 11.21 40.74 -9.05
N GLY A 241 10.64 41.06 -10.22
CA GLY A 241 10.69 42.40 -10.81
C GLY A 241 10.06 43.45 -9.88
N GLY A 242 10.90 44.14 -9.12
CA GLY A 242 10.55 45.41 -8.52
C GLY A 242 10.51 46.50 -9.61
N PRO A 243 9.42 47.28 -9.74
CA PRO A 243 9.37 48.35 -10.73
C PRO A 243 10.36 49.46 -10.34
N THR A 244 11.34 49.68 -11.22
CA THR A 244 12.28 50.80 -11.17
C THR A 244 11.54 52.12 -11.39
N SER A 245 11.71 53.04 -10.44
CA SER A 245 11.26 54.42 -10.53
C SER A 245 12.06 55.18 -11.59
N ALA A 246 11.36 55.74 -12.58
CA ALA A 246 11.92 56.68 -13.54
C ALA A 246 11.27 58.07 -13.34
N ARG A 247 12.11 59.04 -12.95
CA ARG A 247 11.98 60.51 -13.10
C ARG A 247 13.42 61.04 -13.14
N PRO A 248 13.72 62.11 -13.89
CA PRO A 248 13.03 63.41 -13.87
C PRO A 248 12.14 63.68 -15.08
#